data_AF-A0A2G5DVN8-F1
#
_entry.id   AF-A0A2G5DVN8-F1
#
_cell.length_a   1.000
_cell.length_b   1.000
_cell.length_c   1.000
_cell.angle_alpha   90.00
_cell.angle_beta   90.00
_cell.angle_gamma   90.00
#
_symmetry.space_group_name_H-M   'P 1'
#
loop_
_entity.id
_entity.type
_entity.pdbx_description
1 polymer ?
#
loop_
_entity_poly.entity_id
_entity_poly.type
_entity_poly.pdbx_seq_one_letter_code
_entity_poly.pdbx_strand_id
1 'polypeptide(L)'
;MLLCRYIERIRILSSGFESDIVSNSDVKEWMEKIQGWNSKLFTLSHIPDKYRLFVSKFIRRVVIARMAQSPDLASVYHLKLKDAYMTEDKLKDPGALKESEEQLIQLLDEVESQLSETSYLVGGEFTMADVMLIPLLARIELLGLEDQYINCRPHIVEYLKVVKQRPSYKAVIGKYFSGWRKYKTLLKTWLFVCIRSVLRKY
;
A
#
# COMPACT_ATOMS: atom_id res chain seq x y z
N MET A 1 -7.66 -8.15 -1.30
CA MET A 1 -8.00 -8.94 -2.51
C MET A 1 -9.50 -9.13 -2.70
N LEU A 2 -10.25 -9.65 -1.71
CA LEU A 2 -11.69 -9.93 -1.86
C LEU A 2 -12.52 -8.72 -2.31
N LEU A 3 -12.25 -7.53 -1.78
CA LEU A 3 -13.00 -6.32 -2.14
C LEU A 3 -12.77 -5.91 -3.61
N CYS A 4 -11.51 -5.91 -4.07
CA CYS A 4 -11.17 -5.57 -5.45
C CYS A 4 -11.78 -6.56 -6.44
N ARG A 5 -11.61 -7.88 -6.18
CA ARG A 5 -12.23 -8.94 -7.00
C ARG A 5 -13.76 -8.85 -6.97
N TYR A 6 -14.36 -8.47 -5.85
CA TYR A 6 -15.81 -8.27 -5.72
C TYR A 6 -16.31 -7.09 -6.55
N ILE A 7 -15.62 -5.96 -6.50
CA ILE A 7 -15.95 -4.77 -7.32
C ILE A 7 -15.83 -5.09 -8.82
N GLU A 8 -14.79 -5.83 -9.21
CA GLU A 8 -14.60 -6.26 -10.59
C GLU A 8 -15.71 -7.20 -11.05
N ARG A 9 -16.12 -8.15 -10.20
CA ARG A 9 -17.27 -9.02 -10.47
C ARG A 9 -18.56 -8.21 -10.66
N ILE A 10 -18.81 -7.20 -9.81
CA ILE A 10 -19.97 -6.31 -9.97
C ILE A 10 -19.89 -5.54 -11.29
N ARG A 11 -18.71 -5.00 -11.63
CA ARG A 11 -18.50 -4.25 -12.88
C ARG A 11 -18.84 -5.11 -14.09
N ILE A 12 -18.29 -6.33 -14.18
CA ILE A 12 -18.53 -7.26 -15.30
C ILE A 12 -20.03 -7.58 -15.44
N LEU A 13 -20.68 -7.88 -14.32
CA LEU A 13 -22.13 -8.14 -14.30
C LEU A 13 -22.95 -6.93 -14.73
N SER A 14 -22.48 -5.71 -14.44
CA SER A 14 -23.16 -4.46 -14.79
C SER A 14 -22.92 -4.03 -16.23
N SER A 15 -21.80 -4.42 -16.85
CA SER A 15 -21.43 -4.00 -18.22
C SER A 15 -21.89 -4.97 -19.31
N GLY A 16 -22.45 -6.13 -18.96
CA GLY A 16 -22.97 -7.11 -19.93
C GLY A 16 -21.92 -7.67 -20.90
N PHE A 17 -20.63 -7.52 -20.59
CA PHE A 17 -19.51 -7.80 -21.48
C PHE A 17 -18.80 -9.08 -21.05
N GLU A 18 -18.91 -10.13 -21.84
CA GLU A 18 -17.99 -11.28 -21.81
C GLU A 18 -16.69 -10.87 -22.50
N SER A 19 -15.71 -10.36 -21.76
CA SER A 19 -14.34 -10.23 -22.28
C SER A 19 -13.41 -11.24 -21.61
N ASP A 20 -12.86 -12.12 -22.44
CA ASP A 20 -11.65 -12.94 -22.37
C ASP A 20 -11.18 -13.45 -21.00
N ILE A 21 -11.40 -14.75 -20.80
CA ILE A 21 -10.89 -15.56 -19.68
C ILE A 21 -9.36 -15.45 -19.52
N VAL A 22 -8.63 -15.23 -20.62
CA VAL A 22 -7.15 -15.11 -20.64
C VAL A 22 -6.68 -13.84 -19.91
N SER A 23 -7.29 -12.68 -20.18
CA SER A 23 -6.98 -11.42 -19.49
C SER A 23 -7.19 -11.53 -17.96
N ASN A 24 -8.18 -12.30 -17.52
CA ASN A 24 -8.48 -12.48 -16.11
C ASN A 24 -7.42 -13.32 -15.36
N SER A 25 -6.75 -14.25 -16.05
CA SER A 25 -5.67 -15.04 -15.46
C SER A 25 -4.43 -14.19 -15.23
N ASP A 26 -4.01 -13.43 -16.24
CA ASP A 26 -2.81 -12.59 -16.17
C ASP A 26 -2.96 -11.46 -15.16
N VAL A 27 -4.17 -10.86 -15.09
CA VAL A 27 -4.50 -9.88 -14.04
C VAL A 27 -4.34 -10.49 -12.65
N LYS A 28 -4.82 -11.72 -12.43
CA LYS A 28 -4.69 -12.38 -11.11
C LYS A 28 -3.25 -12.68 -10.76
N GLU A 29 -2.45 -13.13 -11.73
CA GLU A 29 -1.03 -13.39 -11.52
C GLU A 29 -0.30 -12.13 -11.03
N TRP A 30 -0.49 -10.99 -11.73
CA TRP A 30 0.09 -9.72 -11.31
C TRP A 30 -0.38 -9.28 -9.92
N MET A 31 -1.67 -9.43 -9.62
CA MET A 31 -2.20 -9.11 -8.30
C MET A 31 -1.54 -9.96 -7.20
N GLU A 32 -1.31 -11.24 -7.47
CA GLU A 32 -0.69 -12.17 -6.53
C GLU A 32 0.81 -11.86 -6.35
N LYS A 33 1.54 -11.56 -7.42
CA LYS A 33 2.94 -11.08 -7.35
C LYS A 33 3.08 -9.82 -6.49
N ILE A 34 2.25 -8.80 -6.76
CA ILE A 34 2.30 -7.53 -6.02
C ILE A 34 1.93 -7.73 -4.54
N GLN A 35 0.96 -8.60 -4.25
CA GLN A 35 0.55 -8.88 -2.87
C GLN A 35 1.56 -9.76 -2.11
N GLY A 36 2.32 -10.60 -2.81
CA GLY A 36 3.36 -11.44 -2.23
C GLY A 36 4.46 -10.62 -1.53
N TRP A 37 4.72 -9.42 -2.03
CA TRP A 37 5.70 -8.52 -1.43
C TRP A 37 5.18 -7.83 -0.15
N ASN A 38 6.01 -7.82 0.90
CA ASN A 38 5.65 -7.24 2.20
C ASN A 38 5.81 -5.71 2.24
N SER A 39 4.85 -4.99 1.65
CA SER A 39 4.83 -3.53 1.64
C SER A 39 4.88 -2.89 3.04
N LYS A 40 4.34 -3.55 4.06
CA LYS A 40 4.32 -3.04 5.44
C LYS A 40 5.73 -3.03 6.03
N LEU A 41 6.46 -4.14 5.88
CA LEU A 41 7.83 -4.26 6.37
C LEU A 41 8.72 -3.21 5.71
N PHE A 42 8.66 -3.09 4.38
CA PHE A 42 9.40 -2.08 3.63
C PHE A 42 9.05 -0.65 4.07
N THR A 43 7.77 -0.32 4.23
CA THR A 43 7.38 1.02 4.69
C THR A 43 7.97 1.32 6.07
N LEU A 44 7.90 0.36 6.98
CA LEU A 44 8.32 0.56 8.36
C LEU A 44 9.85 0.65 8.48
N SER A 45 10.61 -0.10 7.67
CA SER A 45 12.08 -0.04 7.70
C SER A 45 12.61 1.32 7.22
N HIS A 46 11.91 1.99 6.31
CA HIS A 46 12.31 3.29 5.74
C HIS A 46 11.78 4.50 6.50
N ILE A 47 11.02 4.33 7.58
CA ILE A 47 10.62 5.43 8.47
C ILE A 47 11.41 5.41 9.78
N PRO A 48 11.70 6.59 10.36
CA PRO A 48 12.35 6.68 11.68
C PRO A 48 11.57 5.95 12.77
N ASP A 49 12.28 5.26 13.66
CA ASP A 49 11.74 4.46 14.77
C ASP A 49 10.73 5.21 15.63
N LYS A 50 10.97 6.51 15.88
CA LYS A 50 10.07 7.36 16.67
C LYS A 50 8.64 7.49 16.12
N TYR A 51 8.43 7.18 14.85
CA TYR A 51 7.12 7.21 14.20
C TYR A 51 6.49 5.82 14.06
N ARG A 52 7.20 4.74 14.43
CA ARG A 52 6.68 3.37 14.38
C ARG A 52 5.78 3.14 15.60
N LEU A 53 4.57 2.65 15.36
CA LEU A 53 3.69 2.19 16.43
C LEU A 53 4.13 0.78 16.86
N PHE A 54 4.40 0.60 18.15
CA PHE A 54 4.72 -0.70 18.75
C PHE A 54 3.61 -1.16 19.69
N VAL A 55 3.51 -2.46 19.91
CA VAL A 55 2.53 -3.05 20.82
C VAL A 55 2.96 -2.86 22.27
N SER A 56 2.60 -1.72 22.85
CA SER A 56 2.85 -1.44 24.26
C SER A 56 2.02 -2.32 25.20
N LYS A 57 2.41 -2.37 26.48
CA LYS A 57 1.63 -3.03 27.55
C LYS A 57 0.20 -2.49 27.64
N PHE A 58 -0.01 -1.20 27.38
CA PHE A 58 -1.33 -0.58 27.34
C PHE A 58 -2.15 -1.12 26.16
N ILE A 59 -1.60 -1.11 24.94
CA ILE A 59 -2.29 -1.64 23.75
C ILE A 59 -2.64 -3.11 23.93
N ARG A 60 -1.72 -3.93 24.46
CA ARG A 60 -2.00 -5.34 24.76
C ARG A 60 -3.20 -5.51 25.71
N ARG A 61 -3.28 -4.71 26.78
CA ARG A 61 -4.42 -4.73 27.72
C ARG A 61 -5.72 -4.31 27.05
N VAL A 62 -5.69 -3.27 26.21
CA VAL A 62 -6.86 -2.83 25.44
C VAL A 62 -7.33 -3.94 24.51
N VAL A 63 -6.43 -4.59 23.78
CA VAL A 63 -6.76 -5.71 22.88
C VAL A 63 -7.41 -6.85 23.66
N ILE A 64 -6.86 -7.25 24.82
CA ILE A 64 -7.45 -8.29 25.69
C ILE A 64 -8.86 -7.89 26.15
N ALA A 65 -9.05 -6.65 26.59
CA ALA A 65 -10.37 -6.16 27.01
C ALA A 65 -11.38 -6.16 25.84
N ARG A 66 -10.94 -5.82 24.62
CA ARG A 66 -11.80 -5.89 23.42
C ARG A 66 -12.15 -7.31 23.02
N MET A 67 -11.21 -8.26 23.14
CA MET A 67 -11.49 -9.69 22.93
C MET A 67 -12.55 -10.19 23.92
N ALA A 68 -12.51 -9.77 25.18
CA ALA A 68 -13.52 -10.13 26.17
C ALA A 68 -14.89 -9.51 25.89
N GLN A 69 -14.94 -8.28 25.35
CA GLN A 69 -16.18 -7.59 24.98
C GLN A 69 -16.81 -8.13 23.69
N SER A 70 -16.00 -8.66 22.78
CA SER A 70 -16.45 -9.17 21.47
C SER A 70 -15.79 -10.52 21.20
N PRO A 71 -16.31 -11.61 21.82
CA PRO A 71 -15.71 -12.95 21.70
C PRO A 71 -15.67 -13.49 20.27
N ASP A 72 -16.63 -13.10 19.43
CA ASP A 72 -16.72 -13.42 18.01
C ASP A 72 -15.52 -12.90 17.20
N LEU A 73 -14.94 -11.77 17.61
CA LEU A 73 -13.75 -11.18 16.98
C LEU A 73 -12.44 -11.54 17.67
N ALA A 74 -12.48 -12.28 18.79
CA ALA A 74 -11.30 -12.53 19.61
C ALA A 74 -10.16 -13.20 18.81
N SER A 75 -10.48 -14.16 17.94
CA SER A 75 -9.51 -14.83 17.06
C SER A 75 -8.83 -13.85 16.09
N VAL A 76 -9.59 -12.92 15.50
CA VAL A 76 -9.07 -11.88 14.61
C VAL A 76 -8.13 -10.94 15.36
N TYR A 77 -8.50 -10.53 16.57
CA TYR A 77 -7.63 -9.73 17.42
C TYR A 77 -6.33 -10.47 17.78
N HIS A 78 -6.39 -11.78 18.04
CA HIS A 78 -5.20 -12.59 18.33
C HIS A 78 -4.26 -12.64 17.13
N LEU A 79 -4.80 -12.86 15.93
CA LEU A 79 -4.02 -12.85 14.69
C LEU A 79 -3.37 -11.47 14.46
N LYS A 80 -4.12 -10.38 14.64
CA LYS A 80 -3.55 -9.03 14.50
C LYS A 80 -2.45 -8.72 15.50
N LEU A 81 -2.59 -9.20 16.74
CA LEU A 81 -1.57 -9.06 17.76
C LEU A 81 -0.31 -9.87 17.40
N LYS A 82 -0.48 -11.10 16.93
CA LYS A 82 0.61 -11.96 16.45
C LYS A 82 1.33 -11.31 15.25
N ASP A 83 0.59 -10.84 14.26
CA ASP A 83 1.14 -10.15 13.08
C ASP A 83 1.97 -8.92 13.47
N ALA A 84 1.53 -8.17 14.49
CA ALA A 84 2.25 -7.00 14.99
C ALA A 84 3.60 -7.40 15.60
N TYR A 85 3.64 -8.42 16.48
CA TYR A 85 4.88 -8.94 17.03
C TYR A 85 5.81 -9.49 15.95
N MET A 86 5.30 -10.30 15.02
CA MET A 86 6.09 -10.81 13.90
C MET A 86 6.66 -9.68 13.02
N THR A 87 5.93 -8.58 12.84
CA THR A 87 6.45 -7.41 12.12
C THR A 87 7.59 -6.76 12.90
N GLU A 88 7.44 -6.59 14.22
CA GLU A 88 8.48 -6.01 15.08
C GLU A 88 9.75 -6.87 15.09
N ASP A 89 9.62 -8.20 15.08
CA ASP A 89 10.75 -9.12 15.02
C ASP A 89 11.45 -9.04 13.65
N LYS A 90 10.69 -9.06 12.55
CA LYS A 90 11.26 -8.91 11.19
C LYS A 90 11.97 -7.58 10.98
N LEU A 91 11.52 -6.50 11.62
CA LEU A 91 12.18 -5.19 11.54
C LEU A 91 13.57 -5.18 12.19
N LYS A 92 13.85 -6.12 13.09
CA LYS A 92 15.16 -6.27 13.75
C LYS A 92 16.07 -7.26 13.02
N ASP A 93 15.54 -7.99 12.04
CA ASP A 93 16.27 -8.99 11.28
C ASP A 93 16.78 -8.38 9.96
N PRO A 94 18.10 -8.13 9.82
CA PRO A 94 18.66 -7.59 8.60
C PRO A 94 18.45 -8.49 7.39
N GLY A 95 18.38 -9.81 7.58
CA GLY A 95 18.14 -10.78 6.51
C GLY A 95 16.74 -10.62 5.93
N ALA A 96 15.73 -10.52 6.80
CA ALA A 96 14.34 -10.30 6.38
C ALA A 96 14.14 -8.95 5.66
N LEU A 97 14.88 -7.91 6.06
CA LEU A 97 14.84 -6.61 5.38
C LEU A 97 15.46 -6.69 3.98
N LYS A 98 16.62 -7.33 3.86
CA LYS A 98 17.31 -7.52 2.59
C LYS A 98 16.49 -8.35 1.61
N GLU A 99 15.92 -9.47 2.08
CA GLU A 99 15.02 -10.32 1.28
C GLU A 99 13.82 -9.51 0.77
N SER A 100 13.21 -8.69 1.63
CA SER A 100 12.08 -7.84 1.24
C SER A 100 12.45 -6.76 0.21
N GLU A 101 13.71 -6.30 0.20
CA GLU A 101 14.22 -5.36 -0.79
C GLU A 101 14.50 -6.07 -2.12
N GLU A 102 15.15 -7.23 -2.10
CA GLU A 102 15.40 -8.06 -3.29
C GLU A 102 14.09 -8.45 -3.99
N GLN A 103 13.05 -8.83 -3.23
CA GLN A 103 11.71 -9.10 -3.76
C GLN A 103 11.09 -7.87 -4.44
N LEU A 104 11.30 -6.66 -3.90
CA LEU A 104 10.81 -5.44 -4.52
C LEU A 104 11.53 -5.16 -5.83
N ILE A 105 12.86 -5.28 -5.83
CA ILE A 105 13.69 -5.06 -7.02
C ILE A 105 13.25 -6.00 -8.14
N GLN A 106 13.13 -7.29 -7.85
CA GLN A 106 12.67 -8.28 -8.82
C GLN A 106 11.27 -7.94 -9.35
N LEU A 107 10.32 -7.60 -8.47
CA LEU A 107 8.97 -7.21 -8.88
C LEU A 107 8.99 -6.00 -9.82
N LEU A 108 9.80 -4.99 -9.51
CA LEU A 108 9.90 -3.78 -10.33
C LEU A 108 10.61 -4.04 -11.67
N ASP A 109 11.57 -4.95 -11.71
CA ASP A 109 12.23 -5.36 -12.96
C ASP A 109 11.26 -6.13 -13.87
N GLU A 110 10.42 -7.00 -13.30
CA GLU A 110 9.35 -7.67 -14.05
C GLU A 110 8.33 -6.65 -14.58
N VAL A 111 7.93 -5.67 -13.76
CA VAL A 111 7.02 -4.58 -14.18
C VAL A 111 7.63 -3.75 -15.30
N GLU A 112 8.91 -3.39 -15.17
CA GLU A 112 9.63 -2.62 -16.20
C GLU A 112 9.69 -3.39 -17.52
N SER A 113 10.01 -4.69 -17.49
CA SER A 113 9.99 -5.55 -18.67
C SER A 113 8.60 -5.59 -19.31
N GLN A 114 7.54 -5.78 -18.52
CA GLN A 114 6.17 -5.85 -19.02
C GLN A 114 5.74 -4.53 -19.68
N LEU A 115 6.07 -3.39 -19.06
CA LEU A 115 5.72 -2.06 -19.56
C LEU A 115 6.56 -1.62 -20.77
N SER A 116 7.65 -2.34 -21.09
CA SER A 116 8.37 -2.13 -22.34
C SER A 116 7.61 -2.65 -23.56
N GLU A 117 6.70 -3.62 -23.36
CA GLU A 117 5.91 -4.24 -24.42
C GLU A 117 4.46 -3.75 -24.45
N THR A 118 3.93 -3.29 -23.32
CA THR A 118 2.52 -3.00 -23.13
C THR A 118 2.29 -1.66 -22.44
N SER A 119 1.16 -1.00 -22.73
CA SER A 119 0.85 0.32 -22.15
C SER A 119 0.45 0.26 -20.66
N TYR A 120 -0.09 -0.89 -20.23
CA TYR A 120 -0.48 -1.20 -18.85
C TYR A 120 -0.04 -2.63 -18.52
N LEU A 121 -0.14 -3.05 -17.24
CA LEU A 121 0.37 -4.37 -16.82
C LEU A 121 -0.21 -5.56 -17.58
N VAL A 122 -1.42 -5.45 -18.10
CA VAL A 122 -2.09 -6.50 -18.88
C VAL A 122 -2.60 -5.91 -20.20
N GLY A 123 -1.66 -5.56 -21.07
CA GLY A 123 -1.95 -5.13 -22.44
C GLY A 123 -2.25 -3.64 -22.59
N GLY A 124 -3.21 -3.30 -23.45
CA GLY A 124 -3.53 -1.92 -23.83
C GLY A 124 -4.52 -1.20 -22.90
N GLU A 125 -5.17 -1.93 -21.98
CA GLU A 125 -6.21 -1.38 -21.12
C GLU A 125 -5.81 -1.36 -19.64
N PHE A 126 -6.38 -0.40 -18.91
CA PHE A 126 -6.17 -0.26 -17.46
C PHE A 126 -6.99 -1.31 -16.70
N THR A 127 -6.32 -2.12 -15.87
CA THR A 127 -6.94 -3.26 -15.18
C THR A 127 -6.76 -3.21 -13.65
N MET A 128 -7.23 -4.24 -12.94
CA MET A 128 -7.02 -4.36 -11.50
C MET A 128 -5.54 -4.54 -11.12
N ALA A 129 -4.71 -5.05 -12.01
CA ALA A 129 -3.27 -5.14 -11.79
C ALA A 129 -2.67 -3.74 -11.59
N ASP A 130 -3.03 -2.78 -12.46
CA ASP A 130 -2.61 -1.38 -12.33
C ASP A 130 -3.11 -0.73 -11.04
N VAL A 131 -4.35 -1.03 -10.64
CA VAL A 131 -4.92 -0.56 -9.37
C VAL A 131 -4.08 -1.01 -8.17
N MET A 132 -3.44 -2.18 -8.22
CA MET A 132 -2.56 -2.67 -7.16
C MET A 132 -1.12 -2.15 -7.26
N LEU A 133 -0.60 -1.96 -8.48
CA LEU A 133 0.74 -1.41 -8.71
C LEU A 133 0.85 0.06 -8.31
N ILE A 134 -0.16 0.87 -8.61
CA ILE A 134 -0.09 2.32 -8.42
C ILE A 134 0.15 2.72 -6.94
N PRO A 135 -0.57 2.15 -5.94
CA PRO A 135 -0.29 2.42 -4.53
C PRO A 135 1.11 1.97 -4.07
N LEU A 136 1.71 0.97 -4.73
CA LEU A 136 3.09 0.56 -4.48
C LEU A 136 4.04 1.64 -4.96
N LEU A 137 3.93 2.07 -6.22
CA LEU A 137 4.80 3.12 -6.79
C LEU A 137 4.65 4.45 -6.05
N ALA A 138 3.41 4.87 -5.76
CA ALA A 138 3.13 6.09 -5.01
C ALA A 138 3.73 6.06 -3.59
N ARG A 139 3.88 4.87 -2.99
CA ARG A 139 4.51 4.70 -1.68
C ARG A 139 6.03 4.85 -1.76
N ILE A 140 6.66 4.38 -2.82
CA ILE A 140 8.09 4.59 -3.06
C ILE A 140 8.38 6.08 -3.16
N GLU A 141 7.61 6.82 -3.98
CA GLU A 141 7.73 8.29 -4.09
C GLU A 141 7.46 9.00 -2.75
N LEU A 142 6.50 8.51 -1.96
CA LEU A 142 6.20 9.08 -0.65
C LEU A 142 7.39 8.97 0.33
N LEU A 143 8.16 7.89 0.21
CA LEU A 143 9.34 7.62 1.03
C LEU A 143 10.59 8.35 0.51
N GLY A 144 10.52 9.01 -0.66
CA GLY A 144 11.67 9.70 -1.25
C GLY A 144 12.68 8.73 -1.86
N LEU A 145 12.23 7.56 -2.32
CA LEU A 145 13.08 6.49 -2.84
C LEU A 145 12.94 6.30 -4.36
N GLU A 146 12.33 7.27 -5.04
CA GLU A 146 12.09 7.24 -6.48
C GLU A 146 13.38 7.11 -7.28
N ASP A 147 14.48 7.74 -6.87
CA ASP A 147 15.75 7.64 -7.59
C ASP A 147 16.30 6.20 -7.60
N GLN A 148 16.14 5.49 -6.48
CA GLN A 148 16.65 4.14 -6.31
C GLN A 148 15.79 3.09 -7.02
N TYR A 149 14.47 3.24 -6.99
CA TYR A 149 13.56 2.18 -7.43
C TYR A 149 12.70 2.53 -8.66
N ILE A 150 12.53 3.81 -9.01
CA ILE A 150 11.66 4.23 -10.12
C ILE A 150 12.46 4.86 -11.24
N ASN A 151 13.30 5.86 -10.98
CA ASN A 151 13.95 6.65 -12.02
C ASN A 151 15.01 5.87 -12.81
N CYS A 152 15.47 4.73 -12.27
CA CYS A 152 16.30 3.75 -12.97
C CYS A 152 15.53 2.85 -13.96
N ARG A 153 14.19 2.96 -14.02
CA ARG A 153 13.27 2.14 -14.82
C ARG A 153 12.43 3.02 -15.75
N PRO A 154 12.90 3.32 -16.98
CA PRO A 154 12.29 4.32 -17.86
C PRO A 154 10.83 4.04 -18.24
N HIS A 155 10.42 2.78 -18.43
CA HIS A 155 9.04 2.45 -18.80
C HIS A 155 8.09 2.64 -17.63
N ILE A 156 8.49 2.33 -16.40
CA ILE A 156 7.75 2.70 -15.18
C ILE A 156 7.61 4.21 -15.06
N VAL A 157 8.67 4.97 -15.35
CA VAL A 157 8.62 6.44 -15.32
C VAL A 157 7.60 6.97 -16.33
N GLU A 158 7.59 6.45 -17.56
CA GLU A 158 6.62 6.83 -18.58
C GLU A 158 5.19 6.45 -18.20
N TYR A 159 4.99 5.22 -17.74
CA TYR A 159 3.71 4.73 -17.21
C TYR A 159 3.17 5.64 -16.10
N LEU A 160 4.01 6.04 -15.14
CA LEU A 160 3.61 6.94 -14.05
C LEU A 160 3.19 8.31 -14.57
N LYS A 161 3.83 8.85 -15.62
CA LYS A 161 3.40 10.12 -16.23
C LYS A 161 1.96 10.01 -16.75
N VAL A 162 1.63 8.91 -17.43
CA VAL A 162 0.28 8.65 -17.96
C VAL A 162 -0.72 8.48 -16.81
N VAL A 163 -0.42 7.62 -15.84
CA VAL A 163 -1.30 7.33 -14.72
C VAL A 163 -1.60 8.56 -13.87
N LYS A 164 -0.59 9.40 -13.58
CA LYS A 164 -0.75 10.61 -12.76
C LYS A 164 -1.70 11.64 -13.37
N GLN A 165 -1.93 11.60 -14.68
CA GLN A 165 -2.87 12.49 -15.35
C GLN A 165 -4.34 12.10 -15.10
N ARG A 166 -4.61 10.85 -14.74
CA ARG A 166 -5.97 10.31 -14.55
C ARG A 166 -6.72 11.09 -13.46
N PRO A 167 -8.00 11.44 -13.68
CA PRO A 167 -8.83 12.12 -12.66
C PRO A 167 -8.92 11.33 -11.35
N SER A 168 -9.03 10.00 -11.43
CA SER A 168 -9.08 9.11 -10.26
C SER A 168 -7.79 9.15 -9.43
N TYR A 169 -6.62 9.14 -10.09
CA TYR A 169 -5.33 9.29 -9.41
C TYR A 169 -5.25 10.63 -8.68
N LYS A 170 -5.59 11.73 -9.35
CA LYS A 170 -5.56 13.08 -8.76
C LYS A 170 -6.49 13.19 -7.54
N ALA A 171 -7.68 12.57 -7.61
CA ALA A 171 -8.65 12.59 -6.54
C ALA A 171 -8.20 11.80 -5.30
N VAL A 172 -7.62 10.62 -5.49
CA VAL A 172 -7.33 9.66 -4.40
C VAL A 172 -5.89 9.79 -3.88
N ILE A 173 -4.91 9.97 -4.76
CA ILE A 173 -3.49 9.96 -4.42
C ILE A 173 -2.93 11.39 -4.53
N GLY A 174 -3.07 12.03 -5.70
CA GLY A 174 -2.49 13.35 -5.97
C GLY A 174 -2.88 14.41 -4.94
N LYS A 175 -4.11 14.37 -4.39
CA LYS A 175 -4.60 15.30 -3.37
C LYS A 175 -3.75 15.31 -2.08
N TYR A 176 -3.19 14.17 -1.68
CA TYR A 176 -2.50 13.99 -0.40
C TYR A 176 -0.98 14.02 -0.52
N PHE A 177 -0.46 13.67 -1.70
CA PHE A 177 0.97 13.45 -1.91
C PHE A 177 1.66 14.53 -2.76
N SER A 178 0.94 15.57 -3.19
CA SER A 178 1.53 16.71 -3.93
C SER A 178 1.68 18.00 -3.08
N GLY A 179 2.87 18.60 -3.15
CA GLY A 179 3.17 19.99 -2.77
C GLY A 179 2.86 20.41 -1.32
N TRP A 180 2.45 21.67 -1.15
CA TRP A 180 2.22 22.35 0.14
C TRP A 180 1.11 21.72 1.01
N ARG A 181 0.19 20.94 0.41
CA ARG A 181 -0.94 20.32 1.13
C ARG A 181 -0.49 19.25 2.14
N LYS A 182 0.68 18.63 1.92
CA LYS A 182 1.33 17.71 2.90
C LYS A 182 1.48 18.41 4.26
N TYR A 183 1.90 19.68 4.25
CA TYR A 183 2.11 20.49 5.46
C TYR A 183 0.81 21.04 6.04
N LYS A 184 -0.20 21.34 5.21
CA LYS A 184 -1.51 21.86 5.67
C LYS A 184 -2.23 20.89 6.61
N THR A 185 -2.15 19.59 6.35
CA THR A 185 -2.73 18.56 7.22
C THR A 185 -2.01 18.50 8.56
N LEU A 186 -0.67 18.55 8.55
CA LEU A 186 0.15 18.55 9.77
C LEU A 186 -0.11 19.80 10.62
N LEU A 187 -0.26 20.98 9.99
CA LEU A 187 -0.55 22.23 10.70
C LEU A 187 -1.91 22.19 11.40
N LYS A 188 -2.95 21.64 10.74
CA LYS A 188 -4.27 21.47 11.36
C LYS A 188 -4.21 20.52 12.55
N THR A 189 -3.55 19.38 12.40
CA THR A 189 -3.43 18.41 13.50
C THR A 189 -2.64 19.00 14.67
N TRP A 190 -1.55 19.72 14.39
CA TRP A 190 -0.77 20.42 15.41
C TRP A 190 -1.61 21.48 16.15
N LEU A 191 -2.35 22.33 15.43
CA LEU A 191 -3.29 23.29 16.01
C LEU A 191 -4.36 22.61 16.88
N PHE A 192 -4.97 21.53 16.42
CA PHE A 192 -5.97 20.79 17.19
C PHE A 192 -5.39 20.18 18.46
N VAL A 193 -4.17 19.63 18.40
CA VAL A 193 -3.47 19.08 19.58
C VAL A 193 -3.11 20.19 20.56
N CYS A 194 -2.58 21.32 20.09
CA CYS A 194 -2.30 22.49 20.94
C CYS A 194 -3.57 23.02 21.60
N ILE A 195 -4.67 23.19 20.86
CA ILE A 195 -5.96 23.64 21.40
C ILE A 195 -6.49 22.67 22.46
N ARG A 196 -6.45 21.35 22.20
CA ARG A 196 -6.89 20.34 23.20
C ARG A 196 -6.01 20.32 24.45
N SER A 197 -4.70 20.48 24.27
CA SER A 197 -3.73 20.55 25.38
C SER A 197 -3.96 21.79 26.25
N VAL A 198 -4.21 22.95 25.63
CA VAL A 198 -4.52 24.21 26.34
C VAL A 198 -5.88 24.12 27.06
N LEU A 199 -6.88 23.49 26.44
CA LEU A 199 -8.22 23.36 27.01
C LEU A 199 -8.38 22.23 28.05
N ARG A 200 -7.31 21.47 28.35
CA ARG A 200 -7.33 20.27 29.22
C ARG A 200 -8.47 19.29 28.92
N LYS A 201 -8.96 19.27 27.67
CA LYS A 201 -9.94 18.30 27.18
C LYS A 201 -9.19 17.14 26.55
N TYR A 202 -8.79 16.19 27.40
CA TYR A 202 -8.31 14.88 26.97
C TYR A 202 -9.47 14.10 26.39
#